data_AF-A0A0F5ISH7-F1
#
_entry.id   AF-A0A0F5ISH7-F1
#
_cell.length_a   1.000
_cell.length_b   1.000
_cell.length_c   1.000
_cell.angle_alpha   90.00
_cell.angle_beta   90.00
_cell.angle_gamma   90.00
#
_symmetry.space_group_name_H-M   'P 1'
#
loop_
_entity.id
_entity.type
_entity.pdbx_description
1 polymer ?
#
loop_
_entity_poly.entity_id
_entity_poly.type
_entity_poly.pdbx_seq_one_letter_code
_entity_poly.pdbx_strand_id
1 'polypeptide(L)'
;MIRASYIVTVGVVVVSVVIGFFVESVNSVLQWITSALYGGYIAANLLKWHWWRFNGNGYFWGMISGILAAMVCPFIFDNYTMVDGHFVERVGEFANNAPMLPLFYFPVLLVVSLIGCLVGTYASPAVEDETLERFYITVRPWGFWKPVYNKVVAKYPQVKANKNFKRDMFNVAVGIIWQMCLTIIPMYIVIREGMPLVTSILILAITTLVLKKNWYDKMSKDEVEYNELMKELKLDEKK
;
A
#
# COMPACT_ATOMS: atom_id res chain seq x y z
N MET A 1 15.01 -13.79 -24.78
CA MET A 1 14.45 -12.94 -23.70
C MET A 1 15.02 -11.53 -23.75
N ILE A 2 16.35 -11.32 -23.75
CA ILE A 2 16.97 -9.97 -23.75
C ILE A 2 16.52 -9.07 -24.91
N ARG A 3 16.47 -9.58 -26.16
CA ARG A 3 15.98 -8.80 -27.32
C ARG A 3 14.51 -8.40 -27.21
N ALA A 4 13.67 -9.27 -26.67
CA ALA A 4 12.25 -8.98 -26.43
C ALA A 4 12.10 -7.91 -25.33
N SER A 5 12.90 -7.99 -24.26
CA SER A 5 12.95 -6.95 -23.23
C SER A 5 13.36 -5.59 -23.81
N TYR A 6 14.37 -5.53 -24.68
CA TYR A 6 14.75 -4.26 -25.33
C TYR A 6 13.64 -3.71 -26.23
N ILE A 7 12.96 -4.55 -27.00
CA ILE A 7 11.83 -4.12 -27.85
C ILE A 7 10.69 -3.57 -26.99
N VAL A 8 10.35 -4.25 -25.89
CA VAL A 8 9.30 -3.77 -24.97
C VAL A 8 9.71 -2.45 -24.33
N THR A 9 10.94 -2.34 -23.83
CA THR A 9 11.43 -1.09 -23.22
C THR A 9 11.39 0.07 -24.20
N VAL A 10 11.93 -0.11 -25.42
CA VAL A 10 11.91 0.93 -26.45
C VAL A 10 10.47 1.28 -26.84
N GLY A 11 9.61 0.29 -27.01
CA GLY A 11 8.19 0.50 -27.30
C GLY A 11 7.48 1.31 -26.22
N VAL A 12 7.66 0.94 -24.95
CA VAL A 12 7.09 1.66 -23.80
C VAL A 12 7.60 3.10 -23.75
N VAL A 13 8.90 3.33 -23.99
CA VAL A 13 9.48 4.67 -24.02
C VAL A 13 8.86 5.52 -25.14
N VAL A 14 8.77 4.99 -26.36
CA VAL A 14 8.19 5.70 -27.51
C VAL A 14 6.74 6.07 -27.23
N VAL A 15 5.93 5.12 -26.76
CA VAL A 15 4.52 5.36 -26.41
C VAL A 15 4.40 6.40 -25.30
N SER A 16 5.24 6.32 -24.26
CA SER A 16 5.23 7.29 -23.15
C SER A 16 5.59 8.70 -23.60
N VAL A 17 6.55 8.84 -24.52
CA VAL A 17 6.94 10.14 -25.10
C VAL A 17 5.80 10.73 -25.93
N VAL A 18 5.16 9.91 -26.78
CA VAL A 18 4.00 10.35 -27.58
C VAL A 18 2.87 10.83 -26.69
N ILE A 19 2.48 10.04 -25.67
CA ILE A 19 1.45 10.42 -24.70
C ILE A 19 1.86 11.71 -23.96
N GLY A 20 3.14 11.84 -23.60
CA GLY A 20 3.68 13.01 -22.91
C GLY A 20 3.43 14.33 -23.66
N PHE A 21 3.45 14.32 -25.00
CA PHE A 21 3.13 15.51 -25.81
C PHE A 21 1.65 15.94 -25.72
N PHE A 22 0.75 15.03 -25.32
CA PHE A 22 -0.68 15.32 -25.16
C PHE A 22 -1.06 15.64 -23.70
N VAL A 23 -0.12 15.59 -22.75
CA VAL A 23 -0.40 15.91 -21.36
C VAL A 23 -0.44 17.43 -21.18
N GLU A 24 -1.63 17.98 -20.99
CA GLU A 24 -1.83 19.41 -20.77
C GLU A 24 -1.37 19.87 -19.38
N SER A 25 -1.44 18.98 -18.36
CA SER A 25 -1.09 19.30 -16.98
C SER A 25 -0.49 18.10 -16.26
N VAL A 26 0.77 18.27 -15.85
CA VAL A 26 1.45 17.31 -14.98
C VAL A 26 0.70 17.16 -13.65
N ASN A 27 0.17 18.25 -13.10
CA ASN A 27 -0.58 18.20 -11.84
C ASN A 27 -1.83 17.33 -11.96
N SER A 28 -2.60 17.45 -13.05
CA SER A 28 -3.81 16.65 -13.26
C SER A 28 -3.47 15.16 -13.38
N VAL A 29 -2.43 14.81 -14.14
CA VAL A 29 -1.96 13.43 -14.28
C VAL A 29 -1.48 12.87 -12.94
N LEU A 30 -0.68 13.64 -12.19
CA LEU A 30 -0.20 13.22 -10.87
C LEU A 30 -1.36 13.01 -9.90
N GLN A 31 -2.32 13.93 -9.84
CA GLN A 31 -3.50 13.78 -8.98
C GLN A 31 -4.32 12.56 -9.35
N TRP A 32 -4.52 12.28 -10.64
CA TRP A 32 -5.23 11.09 -11.08
C TRP A 32 -4.50 9.80 -10.67
N ILE A 33 -3.19 9.71 -10.94
CA ILE A 33 -2.40 8.52 -10.58
C ILE A 33 -2.36 8.32 -9.07
N THR A 34 -2.08 9.37 -8.31
CA THR A 34 -1.86 9.27 -6.86
C THR A 34 -3.15 9.14 -6.06
N SER A 35 -4.26 9.72 -6.52
CA SER A 35 -5.51 9.72 -5.74
C SER A 35 -6.48 8.64 -6.21
N ALA A 36 -6.60 8.41 -7.53
CA ALA A 36 -7.58 7.45 -8.06
C ALA A 36 -7.06 6.00 -8.00
N LEU A 37 -5.81 5.73 -8.40
CA LEU A 37 -5.27 4.36 -8.36
C LEU A 37 -4.93 3.87 -6.94
N TYR A 38 -4.58 4.78 -6.02
CA TYR A 38 -4.30 4.39 -4.63
C TYR A 38 -5.53 3.81 -3.92
N GLY A 39 -6.74 4.31 -4.24
CA GLY A 39 -7.99 3.78 -3.67
C GLY A 39 -8.19 2.29 -3.95
N GLY A 40 -7.90 1.86 -5.18
CA GLY A 40 -7.94 0.45 -5.55
C GLY A 40 -6.84 -0.40 -4.90
N TYR A 41 -5.64 0.17 -4.80
CA TYR A 41 -4.45 -0.53 -4.32
C TYR A 41 -4.46 -0.80 -2.81
N ILE A 42 -4.95 0.14 -1.99
CA ILE A 42 -4.84 0.07 -0.52
C ILE A 42 -5.57 -1.15 0.05
N ALA A 43 -6.80 -1.42 -0.38
CA ALA A 43 -7.61 -2.53 0.14
C ALA A 43 -6.91 -3.89 -0.01
N ALA A 44 -6.49 -4.21 -1.23
CA ALA A 44 -5.83 -5.48 -1.55
C ALA A 44 -4.48 -5.63 -0.82
N ASN A 45 -3.74 -4.53 -0.64
CA ASN A 45 -2.44 -4.55 0.04
C ASN A 45 -2.54 -4.60 1.57
N LEU A 46 -3.64 -4.16 2.14
CA LEU A 46 -3.90 -4.32 3.57
C LEU A 46 -4.37 -5.75 3.87
N LEU A 47 -5.32 -6.26 3.09
CA LEU A 47 -5.92 -7.57 3.32
C LEU A 47 -4.91 -8.73 3.17
N LYS A 48 -3.97 -8.62 2.22
CA LYS A 48 -2.96 -9.67 2.00
C LYS A 48 -2.09 -9.99 3.22
N TRP A 49 -1.86 -9.02 4.10
CA TRP A 49 -1.05 -9.20 5.29
C TRP A 49 -1.87 -9.56 6.53
N HIS A 50 -3.12 -9.09 6.61
CA HIS A 50 -3.91 -9.16 7.84
C HIS A 50 -4.98 -10.26 7.82
N TRP A 51 -5.31 -10.86 6.67
CA TRP A 51 -6.37 -11.84 6.56
C TRP A 51 -5.92 -13.13 5.86
N TRP A 52 -5.90 -14.24 6.61
CA TRP A 52 -5.43 -15.54 6.14
C TRP A 52 -6.18 -16.12 4.94
N ARG A 53 -7.47 -15.77 4.78
CA ARG A 53 -8.32 -16.32 3.71
C ARG A 53 -8.14 -15.60 2.39
N PHE A 54 -7.52 -14.42 2.41
CA PHE A 54 -7.29 -13.60 1.24
C PHE A 54 -6.34 -14.31 0.27
N ASN A 55 -6.75 -14.42 -1.00
CA ASN A 55 -6.02 -15.17 -2.02
C ASN A 55 -5.76 -14.30 -3.26
N GLY A 56 -5.04 -14.85 -4.24
CA GLY A 56 -4.70 -14.14 -5.48
C GLY A 56 -5.91 -13.63 -6.27
N ASN A 57 -7.04 -14.34 -6.22
CA ASN A 57 -8.27 -13.92 -6.89
C ASN A 57 -8.90 -12.70 -6.22
N GLY A 58 -8.93 -12.65 -4.89
CA GLY A 58 -9.32 -11.45 -4.14
C GLY A 58 -8.43 -10.25 -4.48
N TYR A 59 -7.11 -10.46 -4.54
CA TYR A 59 -6.17 -9.41 -4.92
C TYR A 59 -6.42 -8.88 -6.34
N PHE A 60 -6.62 -9.78 -7.31
CA PHE A 60 -6.89 -9.45 -8.70
C PHE A 60 -8.19 -8.66 -8.87
N TRP A 61 -9.31 -9.19 -8.39
CA TRP A 61 -10.62 -8.54 -8.52
C TRP A 61 -10.73 -7.25 -7.71
N GLY A 62 -10.06 -7.17 -6.56
CA GLY A 62 -9.93 -5.94 -5.79
C GLY A 62 -9.24 -4.83 -6.58
N MET A 63 -8.07 -5.11 -7.16
CA MET A 63 -7.36 -4.11 -7.96
C MET A 63 -8.13 -3.72 -9.23
N ILE A 64 -8.73 -4.67 -9.95
CA ILE A 64 -9.52 -4.38 -11.15
C ILE A 64 -10.74 -3.52 -10.81
N SER A 65 -11.53 -3.90 -9.82
CA SER A 65 -12.71 -3.13 -9.42
C SER A 65 -12.34 -1.71 -8.96
N GLY A 66 -11.22 -1.55 -8.24
CA GLY A 66 -10.69 -0.24 -7.86
C GLY A 66 -10.26 0.62 -9.06
N ILE A 67 -9.57 0.03 -10.05
CA ILE A 67 -9.17 0.74 -11.28
C ILE A 67 -10.40 1.13 -12.10
N LEU A 68 -11.35 0.21 -12.29
CA LEU A 68 -12.58 0.50 -13.03
C LEU A 68 -13.40 1.59 -12.33
N ALA A 69 -13.52 1.53 -11.00
CA ALA A 69 -14.16 2.59 -10.23
C ALA A 69 -13.43 3.93 -10.40
N ALA A 70 -12.10 3.94 -10.37
CA ALA A 70 -11.29 5.14 -10.60
C ALA A 70 -11.47 5.74 -12.01
N MET A 71 -11.78 4.90 -13.00
CA MET A 71 -12.10 5.34 -14.36
C MET A 71 -13.54 5.83 -14.49
N VAL A 72 -14.50 5.24 -13.77
CA VAL A 72 -15.93 5.57 -13.89
C VAL A 72 -16.33 6.75 -13.00
N CYS A 73 -15.78 6.86 -11.79
CA CYS A 73 -16.11 7.92 -10.83
C CYS A 73 -15.97 9.35 -11.42
N PRO A 74 -14.91 9.70 -12.18
CA PRO A 74 -14.83 11.01 -12.82
C PRO A 74 -16.07 11.34 -13.66
N PHE A 75 -16.59 10.39 -14.45
CA PHE A 75 -17.76 10.63 -15.30
C PHE A 75 -19.06 10.84 -14.51
N ILE A 76 -19.15 10.25 -13.31
CA ILE A 76 -20.31 10.41 -12.43
C ILE A 76 -20.22 11.73 -11.64
N PHE A 77 -19.01 12.07 -11.18
CA PHE A 77 -18.76 13.19 -10.28
C PHE A 77 -18.30 14.48 -10.98
N ASP A 78 -18.13 14.51 -12.31
CA ASP A 78 -17.76 15.73 -13.07
C ASP A 78 -18.81 16.85 -12.92
N ASN A 79 -20.08 16.46 -12.76
CA ASN A 79 -21.19 17.38 -12.51
C ASN A 79 -21.23 17.91 -11.07
N TYR A 80 -20.31 17.51 -10.19
CA TYR A 80 -20.29 17.91 -8.79
C TYR A 80 -18.97 18.60 -8.44
N THR A 81 -19.05 19.55 -7.51
CA THR A 81 -17.89 20.25 -6.95
C THR A 81 -18.01 20.34 -5.42
N MET A 82 -16.88 20.56 -4.77
CA MET A 82 -16.80 20.74 -3.31
C MET A 82 -16.57 22.21 -3.01
N VAL A 83 -17.56 22.87 -2.41
CA VAL A 83 -17.49 24.28 -1.99
C VAL A 83 -17.77 24.34 -0.49
N ASP A 84 -16.86 24.94 0.27
CA ASP A 84 -16.97 25.09 1.74
C ASP A 84 -17.28 23.78 2.50
N GLY A 85 -16.83 22.64 1.97
CA GLY A 85 -17.05 21.31 2.56
C GLY A 85 -18.40 20.68 2.21
N HIS A 86 -19.22 21.33 1.38
CA HIS A 86 -20.50 20.82 0.90
C HIS A 86 -20.37 20.30 -0.54
N PHE A 87 -21.01 19.15 -0.79
CA PHE A 87 -21.21 18.62 -2.15
C PHE A 87 -22.30 19.43 -2.83
N VAL A 88 -21.96 20.10 -3.94
CA VAL A 88 -22.90 20.90 -4.71
C VAL A 88 -22.81 20.53 -6.18
N GLU A 89 -23.94 20.51 -6.87
CA GLU A 89 -23.97 20.36 -8.32
C GLU A 89 -23.33 21.57 -9.00
N ARG A 90 -22.53 21.30 -10.02
CA ARG A 90 -21.75 22.27 -10.78
C ARG A 90 -22.65 23.00 -11.79
N VAL A 91 -23.67 23.67 -11.28
CA VAL A 91 -24.72 24.37 -12.04
C VAL A 91 -24.89 25.79 -11.51
N GLY A 92 -25.33 26.72 -12.36
CA GLY A 92 -25.59 28.11 -11.97
C GLY A 92 -24.30 28.83 -11.55
N GLU A 93 -24.29 29.40 -10.35
CA GLU A 93 -23.14 30.10 -9.78
C GLU A 93 -21.89 29.20 -9.68
N PHE A 94 -22.08 27.89 -9.50
CA PHE A 94 -20.99 26.94 -9.34
C PHE A 94 -20.53 26.28 -10.64
N ALA A 95 -21.11 26.62 -11.80
CA ALA A 95 -20.83 25.95 -13.08
C ALA A 95 -19.35 26.03 -13.51
N ASN A 96 -18.69 27.15 -13.18
CA ASN A 96 -17.29 27.39 -13.55
C ASN A 96 -16.27 26.87 -12.52
N ASN A 97 -16.72 26.23 -11.44
CA ASN A 97 -15.78 25.66 -10.48
C ASN A 97 -15.06 24.44 -11.04
N ALA A 98 -13.89 24.15 -10.48
CA ALA A 98 -13.16 22.94 -10.80
C ALA A 98 -14.00 21.69 -10.44
N PRO A 99 -13.92 20.62 -11.24
CA PRO A 99 -14.56 19.36 -10.92
C PRO A 99 -13.99 18.78 -9.62
N MET A 100 -14.76 17.89 -9.00
CA MET A 100 -14.36 17.25 -7.76
C MET A 100 -13.00 16.55 -7.90
N LEU A 101 -12.06 16.88 -6.98
CA LEU A 101 -10.75 16.22 -6.97
C LEU A 101 -10.88 14.72 -6.72
N PRO A 102 -10.05 13.89 -7.38
CA PRO A 102 -10.09 12.44 -7.17
C PRO A 102 -9.89 11.95 -5.74
N LEU A 103 -9.23 12.75 -4.93
CA LEU A 103 -9.04 12.51 -3.50
C LEU A 103 -10.37 12.40 -2.74
N PHE A 104 -11.39 13.16 -3.11
CA PHE A 104 -12.62 13.22 -2.31
C PHE A 104 -13.54 12.02 -2.51
N TYR A 105 -13.54 11.40 -3.69
CA TYR A 105 -14.26 10.15 -3.92
C TYR A 105 -13.42 8.90 -3.58
N PHE A 106 -12.24 9.06 -2.99
CA PHE A 106 -11.42 7.97 -2.46
C PHE A 106 -12.19 6.98 -1.56
N PRO A 107 -13.06 7.42 -0.62
CA PRO A 107 -13.82 6.48 0.21
C PRO A 107 -14.71 5.56 -0.61
N VAL A 108 -15.32 6.07 -1.70
CA VAL A 108 -16.14 5.28 -2.62
C VAL A 108 -15.27 4.25 -3.33
N LEU A 109 -14.11 4.67 -3.86
CA LEU A 109 -13.15 3.77 -4.51
C LEU A 109 -12.69 2.65 -3.58
N LEU A 110 -12.40 2.99 -2.32
CA LEU A 110 -11.98 2.03 -1.31
C LEU A 110 -13.09 1.00 -1.02
N VAL A 111 -14.34 1.45 -0.89
CA VAL A 111 -15.49 0.55 -0.66
C VAL A 111 -15.70 -0.39 -1.85
N VAL A 112 -15.68 0.14 -3.09
CA VAL A 112 -15.83 -0.69 -4.29
C VAL A 112 -14.69 -1.71 -4.42
N SER A 113 -13.45 -1.29 -4.17
CA SER A 113 -12.28 -2.19 -4.17
C SER A 113 -12.37 -3.26 -3.07
N LEU A 114 -12.84 -2.89 -1.87
CA LEU A 114 -13.07 -3.85 -0.77
C LEU A 114 -14.13 -4.88 -1.14
N ILE A 115 -15.23 -4.47 -1.77
CA ILE A 115 -16.26 -5.39 -2.25
C ILE A 115 -15.66 -6.34 -3.29
N GLY A 116 -14.90 -5.82 -4.26
CA GLY A 116 -14.19 -6.65 -5.25
C GLY A 116 -13.21 -7.64 -4.61
N CYS A 117 -12.47 -7.21 -3.58
CA CYS A 117 -11.58 -8.06 -2.79
C CYS A 117 -12.35 -9.21 -2.13
N LEU A 118 -13.48 -8.91 -1.48
CA LEU A 118 -14.29 -9.90 -0.78
C LEU A 118 -14.92 -10.90 -1.75
N VAL A 119 -15.60 -10.40 -2.79
CA VAL A 119 -16.24 -11.24 -3.82
C VAL A 119 -15.20 -12.12 -4.51
N GLY A 120 -14.06 -11.56 -4.92
CA GLY A 120 -12.98 -12.32 -5.55
C GLY A 120 -12.36 -13.38 -4.62
N THR A 121 -12.27 -13.09 -3.32
CA THR A 121 -11.73 -14.05 -2.34
C THR A 121 -12.65 -15.26 -2.17
N TYR A 122 -13.96 -15.03 -2.09
CA TYR A 122 -14.97 -16.09 -1.89
C TYR A 122 -15.36 -16.82 -3.17
N ALA A 123 -15.14 -16.23 -4.34
CA ALA A 123 -15.33 -16.89 -5.64
C ALA A 123 -14.33 -18.02 -5.92
N SER A 124 -13.28 -18.14 -5.10
CA SER A 124 -12.20 -19.11 -5.27
C SER A 124 -12.01 -19.92 -3.99
N PRO A 125 -11.58 -21.20 -4.08
CA PRO A 125 -11.22 -21.98 -2.90
C PRO A 125 -10.10 -21.31 -2.10
N ALA A 126 -9.98 -21.73 -0.85
CA ALA A 126 -8.88 -21.29 0.02
C ALA A 126 -7.54 -21.77 -0.54
N VAL A 127 -6.48 -21.02 -0.26
CA VAL A 127 -5.11 -21.44 -0.54
C VAL A 127 -4.82 -22.73 0.23
N GLU A 128 -4.02 -23.61 -0.35
CA GLU A 128 -3.63 -24.87 0.26
C GLU A 128 -2.99 -24.68 1.64
N ASP A 129 -3.34 -25.55 2.58
CA ASP A 129 -2.90 -25.46 3.97
C ASP A 129 -1.38 -25.49 4.09
N GLU A 130 -0.66 -26.29 3.28
CA GLU A 130 0.81 -26.34 3.32
C GLU A 130 1.45 -24.99 2.96
N THR A 131 0.90 -24.30 1.96
CA THR A 131 1.39 -22.97 1.55
C THR A 131 1.12 -21.93 2.65
N LEU A 132 -0.07 -21.98 3.27
CA LEU A 132 -0.44 -21.08 4.37
C LEU A 132 0.41 -21.32 5.62
N GLU A 133 0.67 -22.58 5.97
CA GLU A 133 1.53 -22.95 7.09
C GLU A 133 2.97 -22.49 6.86
N ARG A 134 3.53 -22.75 5.67
CA ARG A 134 4.88 -22.28 5.30
C ARG A 134 4.99 -20.76 5.36
N PHE A 135 4.00 -20.06 4.78
CA PHE A 135 3.93 -18.60 4.85
C PHE A 135 3.89 -18.10 6.31
N TYR A 136 3.08 -18.73 7.16
CA TYR A 136 2.96 -18.32 8.56
C TYR A 136 4.26 -18.55 9.35
N ILE A 137 4.94 -19.67 9.15
CA ILE A 137 6.23 -19.97 9.81
C ILE A 137 7.29 -18.95 9.41
N THR A 138 7.34 -18.58 8.13
CA THR A 138 8.31 -17.62 7.58
C THR A 138 8.02 -16.18 8.02
N VAL A 139 6.78 -15.73 7.93
CA VAL A 139 6.44 -14.30 8.09
C VAL A 139 5.94 -13.94 9.49
N ARG A 140 5.26 -14.87 10.18
CA ARG A 140 4.56 -14.64 11.45
C ARG A 140 3.74 -13.33 11.48
N PRO A 141 2.81 -13.15 10.53
CA PRO A 141 2.06 -11.90 10.36
C PRO A 141 1.08 -11.64 11.51
N TRP A 142 0.78 -10.36 11.74
CA TRP A 142 -0.31 -9.94 12.65
C TRP A 142 -1.66 -10.00 11.94
N GLY A 143 -2.76 -10.04 12.71
CA GLY A 143 -4.13 -9.98 12.19
C GLY A 143 -4.91 -11.27 12.43
N PHE A 144 -5.76 -11.65 11.48
CA PHE A 144 -6.74 -12.73 11.61
C PHE A 144 -6.14 -14.13 11.35
N TRP A 145 -4.90 -14.39 11.72
CA TRP A 145 -4.18 -15.63 11.38
C TRP A 145 -4.35 -16.78 12.38
N LYS A 146 -5.21 -16.60 13.40
CA LYS A 146 -5.44 -17.59 14.47
C LYS A 146 -5.78 -19.01 13.96
N PRO A 147 -6.60 -19.21 12.90
CA PRO A 147 -6.89 -20.55 12.40
C PRO A 147 -5.66 -21.28 11.86
N VAL A 148 -4.81 -20.58 11.10
CA VAL A 148 -3.57 -21.14 10.54
C VAL A 148 -2.54 -21.37 11.65
N TYR A 149 -2.42 -20.44 12.60
CA TYR A 149 -1.54 -20.60 13.76
C TYR A 149 -1.82 -21.88 14.54
N ASN A 150 -3.10 -22.17 14.82
CA ASN A 150 -3.48 -23.38 15.54
C ASN A 150 -3.06 -24.67 14.80
N LYS A 151 -3.15 -24.68 13.47
CA LYS A 151 -2.68 -25.81 12.64
C LYS A 151 -1.17 -25.95 12.72
N VAL A 152 -0.43 -24.84 12.64
CA VAL A 152 1.03 -24.82 12.73
C VAL A 152 1.51 -25.31 14.09
N VAL A 153 0.93 -24.84 15.19
CA VAL A 153 1.33 -25.25 16.55
C VAL A 153 1.04 -26.72 16.82
N ALA A 154 -0.03 -27.27 16.25
CA ALA A 154 -0.34 -28.69 16.34
C ALA A 154 0.76 -29.57 15.70
N LYS A 155 1.42 -29.07 14.64
CA LYS A 155 2.55 -29.76 13.97
C LYS A 155 3.91 -29.41 14.58
N TYR A 156 4.06 -28.16 15.03
CA TYR A 156 5.31 -27.58 15.51
C TYR A 156 5.09 -26.77 16.79
N PRO A 157 5.07 -27.42 17.97
CA PRO A 157 4.82 -26.75 19.26
C PRO A 157 5.80 -25.62 19.59
N GLN A 158 7.00 -25.63 19.00
CA GLN A 158 8.04 -24.62 19.15
C GLN A 158 7.70 -23.26 18.50
N VAL A 159 6.71 -23.21 17.58
CA VAL A 159 6.34 -21.98 16.87
C VAL A 159 5.57 -21.02 17.79
N LYS A 160 6.17 -19.86 18.08
CA LYS A 160 5.55 -18.80 18.87
C LYS A 160 4.94 -17.73 17.96
N ALA A 161 3.72 -17.30 18.30
CA ALA A 161 3.07 -16.18 17.62
C ALA A 161 3.80 -14.85 17.91
N ASN A 162 3.85 -13.98 16.90
CA ASN A 162 4.44 -12.64 17.03
C ASN A 162 3.53 -11.72 17.88
N LYS A 163 4.08 -11.16 18.97
CA LYS A 163 3.36 -10.24 19.88
C LYS A 163 3.80 -8.78 19.74
N ASN A 164 4.69 -8.48 18.80
CA ASN A 164 5.33 -7.17 18.66
C ASN A 164 4.48 -6.10 17.98
N PHE A 165 3.18 -6.36 17.72
CA PHE A 165 2.27 -5.44 17.03
C PHE A 165 2.38 -3.97 17.49
N LYS A 166 2.48 -3.72 18.81
CA LYS A 166 2.64 -2.35 19.35
C LYS A 166 3.94 -1.68 18.91
N ARG A 167 5.06 -2.43 18.96
CA ARG A 167 6.39 -1.96 18.51
C ARG A 167 6.36 -1.66 17.02
N ASP A 168 5.78 -2.58 16.26
CA ASP A 168 5.79 -2.52 14.80
C ASP A 168 4.89 -1.37 14.30
N MET A 169 3.72 -1.17 14.91
CA MET A 169 2.84 -0.03 14.58
C MET A 169 3.46 1.32 14.98
N PHE A 170 4.15 1.39 16.12
CA PHE A 170 4.91 2.58 16.49
C PHE A 170 6.01 2.90 15.46
N ASN A 171 6.76 1.88 15.02
CA ASN A 171 7.77 2.05 13.99
C ASN A 171 7.16 2.50 12.65
N VAL A 172 5.99 1.98 12.27
CA VAL A 172 5.26 2.42 11.07
C VAL A 172 4.88 3.90 11.20
N ALA A 173 4.31 4.34 12.33
CA ALA A 173 3.95 5.74 12.54
C ALA A 173 5.16 6.68 12.47
N VAL A 174 6.27 6.31 13.13
CA VAL A 174 7.54 7.06 13.05
C VAL A 174 8.07 7.06 11.61
N GLY A 175 7.96 5.94 10.89
CA GLY A 175 8.34 5.81 9.48
C GLY A 175 7.56 6.72 8.55
N ILE A 176 6.25 6.90 8.78
CA ILE A 176 5.42 7.84 8.02
C ILE A 176 5.92 9.28 8.23
N ILE A 177 6.16 9.69 9.48
CA ILE A 177 6.70 11.02 9.78
C ILE A 177 8.06 11.21 9.13
N TRP A 178 8.94 10.21 9.23
CA TRP A 178 10.27 10.21 8.62
C TRP A 178 10.20 10.39 7.10
N GLN A 179 9.31 9.66 6.42
CA GLN A 179 9.12 9.74 4.96
C GLN A 179 8.51 11.08 4.54
N MET A 180 7.57 11.63 5.32
CA MET A 180 7.00 12.95 5.07
C MET A 180 8.08 14.04 5.17
N CYS A 181 8.99 13.96 6.15
CA CYS A 181 10.11 14.89 6.27
C CYS A 181 10.99 14.90 5.01
N LEU A 182 11.30 13.73 4.43
CA LEU A 182 12.07 13.65 3.18
C LEU A 182 11.37 14.33 2.00
N THR A 183 10.05 14.38 2.00
CA THR A 183 9.27 15.00 0.92
C THR A 183 9.20 16.52 1.08
N ILE A 184 9.01 17.01 2.31
CA ILE A 184 8.87 18.46 2.58
C ILE A 184 10.20 19.21 2.63
N ILE A 185 11.32 18.56 2.97
CA ILE A 185 12.64 19.22 3.03
C ILE A 185 13.04 19.87 1.68
N PRO A 186 12.99 19.15 0.53
CA PRO A 186 13.26 19.77 -0.77
C PRO A 186 12.32 20.94 -1.07
N MET A 187 11.05 20.82 -0.69
CA MET A 187 10.07 21.88 -0.87
C MET A 187 10.44 23.13 -0.07
N TYR A 188 10.83 22.99 1.21
CA TYR A 188 11.28 24.10 2.06
C TYR A 188 12.56 24.78 1.55
N ILE A 189 13.48 24.02 0.95
CA ILE A 189 14.66 24.57 0.29
C ILE A 189 14.25 25.46 -0.90
N VAL A 190 13.30 25.00 -1.72
CA VAL A 190 12.83 25.73 -2.91
C VAL A 190 12.10 27.02 -2.51
N ILE A 191 11.19 26.96 -1.53
CA ILE A 191 10.44 28.14 -1.07
C ILE A 191 11.25 29.04 -0.12
N ARG A 192 12.49 28.66 0.23
CA ARG A 192 13.43 29.41 1.07
C ARG A 192 12.95 29.69 2.50
N GLU A 193 12.19 28.75 3.07
CA GLU A 193 11.66 28.83 4.44
C GLU A 193 12.61 28.20 5.46
N GLY A 194 13.39 29.03 6.18
CA GLY A 194 14.48 28.55 7.04
C GLY A 194 14.03 27.81 8.30
N MET A 195 13.03 28.32 9.03
CA MET A 195 12.56 27.70 10.28
C MET A 195 11.87 26.33 10.04
N PRO A 196 10.92 26.20 9.10
CA PRO A 196 10.36 24.90 8.71
C PRO A 196 11.40 23.90 8.20
N LEU A 197 12.43 24.37 7.48
CA LEU A 197 13.52 23.51 7.01
C LEU A 197 14.31 22.90 8.16
N VAL A 198 14.78 23.73 9.11
CA VAL A 198 15.57 23.26 10.25
C VAL A 198 14.77 22.30 11.13
N THR A 199 13.51 22.63 11.43
CA THR A 199 12.63 21.76 12.23
C THR A 199 12.39 20.42 11.54
N SER A 200 12.18 20.40 10.22
CA SER A 200 12.00 19.15 9.45
C SER A 200 13.26 18.28 9.44
N ILE A 201 14.45 18.88 9.30
CA ILE A 201 15.74 18.17 9.39
C ILE A 201 15.94 17.58 10.79
N LEU A 202 15.61 18.33 11.85
CA LEU A 202 15.69 17.84 13.22
C LEU A 202 14.75 16.66 13.46
N ILE A 203 13.49 16.75 13.02
CA ILE A 203 12.52 15.66 13.12
C ILE A 203 13.03 14.43 12.34
N LEU A 204 13.57 14.62 11.14
CA LEU A 204 14.14 13.54 10.33
C LEU A 204 15.30 12.84 11.08
N ALA A 205 16.21 13.61 11.68
CA ALA A 205 17.32 13.06 12.45
C ALA A 205 16.82 12.27 13.67
N ILE A 206 15.89 12.82 14.45
CA ILE A 206 15.31 12.15 15.63
C ILE A 206 14.61 10.85 15.23
N THR A 207 13.73 10.91 14.21
CA THR A 207 12.99 9.73 13.73
C THR A 207 13.93 8.66 13.15
N THR A 208 15.01 9.05 12.48
CA THR A 208 16.08 8.13 12.04
C THR A 208 16.71 7.38 13.22
N LEU A 209 17.05 8.09 14.29
CA LEU A 209 17.63 7.47 15.50
C LEU A 209 16.64 6.53 16.19
N VAL A 210 15.36 6.91 16.27
CA VAL A 210 14.30 6.08 16.83
C VAL A 210 14.13 4.80 16.00
N LEU A 211 14.06 4.90 14.67
CA LEU A 211 13.94 3.74 13.77
C LEU A 211 15.19 2.86 13.82
N LYS A 212 16.39 3.44 13.86
CA LYS A 212 17.64 2.68 14.01
C LYS A 212 17.59 1.79 15.26
N LYS A 213 17.29 2.38 16.41
CA LYS A 213 17.29 1.67 17.70
C LYS A 213 16.11 0.72 17.88
N ASN A 214 14.91 1.11 17.44
CA ASN A 214 13.70 0.37 17.74
C ASN A 214 13.29 -0.62 16.64
N TRP A 215 13.80 -0.46 15.42
CA TRP A 215 13.52 -1.36 14.30
C TRP A 215 14.80 -2.02 13.79
N TYR A 216 15.76 -1.26 13.26
CA TYR A 216 16.94 -1.82 12.57
C TYR A 216 17.79 -2.74 13.47
N ASP A 217 18.16 -2.28 14.66
CA ASP A 217 19.00 -3.06 15.59
C ASP A 217 18.28 -4.30 16.17
N LYS A 218 16.94 -4.32 16.16
CA LYS A 218 16.15 -5.46 16.62
C LYS A 218 15.90 -6.48 15.52
N MET A 219 15.87 -6.04 14.25
CA MET A 219 15.66 -6.90 13.10
C MET A 219 16.75 -7.99 12.98
N SER A 220 18.01 -7.64 13.28
CA SER A 220 19.12 -8.61 13.27
C SER A 220 18.95 -9.73 14.32
N LYS A 221 18.38 -9.41 15.49
CA LYS A 221 18.08 -10.40 16.53
C LYS A 221 16.92 -11.30 16.12
N ASP A 222 15.86 -10.71 15.57
CA ASP A 222 14.69 -11.44 15.08
C ASP A 222 15.09 -12.41 13.93
N GLU A 223 16.06 -12.04 13.09
CA GLU A 223 16.62 -12.88 12.03
C GLU A 223 17.41 -14.10 12.56
N VAL A 224 18.21 -13.90 13.62
CA VAL A 224 18.94 -15.01 14.26
C VAL A 224 17.98 -16.01 14.88
N GLU A 225 16.97 -15.54 15.62
CA GLU A 225 15.93 -16.40 16.22
C GLU A 225 15.16 -17.17 15.14
N TYR A 226 14.85 -16.53 14.01
CA TYR A 226 14.23 -17.18 12.87
C TYR A 226 15.11 -18.30 12.30
N ASN A 227 16.40 -18.02 12.05
CA ASN A 227 17.33 -18.99 11.49
C ASN A 227 17.55 -20.19 12.44
N GLU A 228 17.56 -19.98 13.75
CA GLU A 228 17.60 -21.05 14.74
C GLU A 228 16.36 -21.92 14.68
N LEU A 229 15.16 -21.32 14.63
CA LEU A 229 13.91 -22.07 14.52
C LEU A 229 13.85 -22.88 13.20
N MET A 230 14.28 -22.31 12.08
CA MET A 230 14.26 -23.01 10.79
C MET A 230 15.16 -24.25 10.78
N LYS A 231 16.31 -24.17 11.45
CA LYS A 231 17.20 -25.32 11.67
C LYS A 231 16.55 -26.37 12.56
N GLU A 232 15.91 -25.98 13.67
CA GLU A 232 15.19 -26.91 14.55
C GLU A 232 14.05 -27.64 13.82
N LEU A 233 13.35 -26.91 12.93
CA LEU A 233 12.25 -27.44 12.14
C LEU A 233 12.71 -28.31 10.95
N LYS A 234 14.01 -28.32 10.64
CA LYS A 234 14.59 -28.96 9.43
C LYS A 234 13.92 -28.54 8.13
N LEU A 235 13.46 -27.28 8.07
CA LEU A 235 12.76 -26.74 6.90
C LEU A 235 13.69 -26.03 5.90
N ASP A 236 14.98 -25.88 6.23
CA ASP A 236 15.98 -25.22 5.38
C ASP A 236 16.29 -26.00 4.08
N GLU A 237 16.01 -27.30 4.03
CA GLU A 237 16.38 -28.18 2.90
C GLU A 237 15.32 -28.26 1.79
N LYS A 238 14.11 -27.73 2.01
CA LYS A 238 13.04 -27.68 0.99
C LYS A 238 13.00 -26.31 0.31
N LYS A 239 14.01 -26.03 -0.51
CA LYS A 239 13.96 -24.96 -1.52
C LYS A 239 13.62 -25.52 -2.89
#